data_AF-A0A1E7F9F5-F1
#
_entry.id   AF-A0A1E7F9F5-F1
#
_cell.length_a   1.000
_cell.length_b   1.000
_cell.length_c   1.000
_cell.angle_alpha   90.00
_cell.angle_beta   90.00
_cell.angle_gamma   90.00
#
_symmetry.space_group_name_H-M   'P 1'
#
loop_
_entity.id
_entity.type
_entity.pdbx_description
1 polymer ?
#
loop_
_entity_poly.entity_id
_entity_poly.type
_entity_poly.pdbx_seq_one_letter_code
_entity_poly.pdbx_strand_id
1 'polypeptide(L)'
;MLSRQASSRSSAVLARTLSKSYNNAKPTTRVSYFSSDTVGQTKIWKVYLSGEIHSDWREVIQQGVDRLTLPVSLSAPNTSHEDSDDCGAIILGMEEERNNWDRIGAKMNAIRTKTLIQDADVVVVRFGDKYKQWNAAFDAGYAHAIGKPIITLHPPAISHMLKEVNASASTVCEDPEQVVDTLAYIIRGDLPTTPRDGDKFVPIADRLGKGNPNP
;
A
#
# COMPACT_ATOMS: atom_id res chain seq x y z
N MET A 1 -14.30 63.93 -23.95
CA MET A 1 -14.83 63.94 -25.33
C MET A 1 -13.92 63.01 -26.15
N LEU A 2 -14.42 61.95 -26.79
CA LEU A 2 -15.03 61.92 -28.14
C LEU A 2 -14.06 62.46 -29.21
N SER A 3 -13.68 61.77 -30.31
CA SER A 3 -13.89 60.37 -30.78
C SER A 3 -12.77 60.01 -31.81
N ARG A 4 -12.69 58.94 -32.63
CA ARG A 4 -13.65 57.91 -33.11
C ARG A 4 -12.94 56.54 -33.38
N GLN A 5 -13.01 55.95 -34.58
CA GLN A 5 -12.45 54.61 -34.93
C GLN A 5 -12.05 54.50 -36.42
N ALA A 6 -11.00 53.70 -36.73
CA ALA A 6 -10.83 52.76 -37.88
C ALA A 6 -9.34 52.32 -37.93
N SER A 7 -8.87 51.05 -37.99
CA SER A 7 -9.34 49.74 -38.46
C SER A 7 -8.81 49.32 -39.85
N SER A 8 -7.76 48.49 -39.89
CA SER A 8 -7.45 47.58 -41.01
C SER A 8 -6.59 46.35 -40.63
N ARG A 9 -7.28 45.20 -40.52
CA ARG A 9 -6.92 43.79 -40.82
C ARG A 9 -5.47 43.24 -40.76
N SER A 10 -5.44 41.97 -40.33
CA SER A 10 -4.48 40.88 -40.65
C SER A 10 -3.17 40.84 -39.83
N SER A 11 -2.62 39.67 -39.47
CA SER A 11 -3.00 38.26 -39.76
C SER A 11 -2.92 37.37 -38.52
N ALA A 12 -3.86 36.43 -38.36
CA ALA A 12 -3.78 35.39 -37.33
C ALA A 12 -3.10 34.12 -37.90
N VAL A 13 -2.02 33.66 -37.26
CA VAL A 13 -1.34 32.41 -37.64
C VAL A 13 -1.91 31.25 -36.83
N LEU A 14 -2.84 30.48 -37.41
CA LEU A 14 -3.25 29.20 -36.83
C LEU A 14 -2.15 28.15 -37.07
N ALA A 15 -1.39 27.82 -36.01
CA ALA A 15 -0.46 26.70 -36.01
C ALA A 15 -1.22 25.35 -35.98
N ARG A 16 -1.62 24.86 -37.16
CA ARG A 16 -2.36 23.61 -37.33
C ARG A 16 -1.41 22.42 -37.52
N THR A 17 -0.89 21.88 -36.41
CA THR A 17 -0.09 20.64 -36.43
C THR A 17 -0.98 19.42 -36.13
N LEU A 18 -0.67 18.28 -36.76
CA LEU A 18 -1.59 17.15 -36.92
C LEU A 18 -1.56 16.14 -35.75
N SER A 19 -2.68 15.42 -35.63
CA SER A 19 -2.92 14.40 -34.62
C SER A 19 -2.12 13.11 -34.83
N LYS A 20 -1.88 12.40 -33.72
CA LYS A 20 -1.94 10.94 -33.68
C LYS A 20 -2.84 10.52 -32.52
N SER A 21 -4.07 10.12 -32.84
CA SER A 21 -5.00 9.53 -31.87
C SER A 21 -4.58 8.08 -31.59
N TYR A 22 -4.48 7.69 -30.32
CA TYR A 22 -4.27 6.30 -29.89
C TYR A 22 -5.57 5.48 -29.97
N ASN A 23 -6.23 5.51 -31.13
CA ASN A 23 -7.43 4.71 -31.41
C ASN A 23 -7.12 3.67 -32.49
N ASN A 24 -6.70 2.48 -32.06
CA ASN A 24 -6.69 1.29 -32.91
C ASN A 24 -6.86 -0.01 -32.12
N ALA A 25 -7.71 0.03 -31.08
CA ALA A 25 -8.22 -1.18 -30.44
C ALA A 25 -9.23 -1.85 -31.38
N LYS A 26 -8.96 -3.09 -31.80
CA LYS A 26 -9.97 -3.94 -32.44
C LYS A 26 -11.08 -4.23 -31.42
N PRO A 27 -12.35 -4.41 -31.84
CA PRO A 27 -13.42 -4.81 -30.95
C PRO A 27 -13.20 -6.27 -30.50
N THR A 28 -12.46 -6.47 -29.41
CA THR A 28 -12.38 -7.76 -28.72
C THR A 28 -13.71 -8.01 -28.02
N THR A 29 -14.54 -8.86 -28.62
CA THR A 29 -15.79 -9.33 -28.01
C THR A 29 -15.46 -10.08 -26.71
N ARG A 30 -15.53 -9.41 -25.56
CA ARG A 30 -15.42 -10.06 -24.25
C ARG A 30 -16.62 -10.99 -24.08
N VAL A 31 -16.42 -12.28 -24.33
CA VAL A 31 -17.38 -13.31 -23.92
C VAL A 31 -17.39 -13.35 -22.39
N SER A 32 -18.44 -12.78 -21.80
CA SER A 32 -18.64 -12.75 -20.35
C SER A 32 -19.06 -14.14 -19.86
N TYR A 33 -18.08 -15.00 -19.57
CA TYR A 33 -18.30 -16.38 -19.12
C TYR A 33 -18.98 -16.51 -17.74
N PHE A 34 -19.18 -15.40 -17.03
CA PHE A 34 -19.83 -15.36 -15.72
C PHE A 34 -21.06 -14.46 -15.75
N SER A 35 -22.24 -15.06 -15.68
CA SER A 35 -23.50 -14.38 -15.38
C SER A 35 -23.55 -14.12 -13.87
N SER A 36 -23.67 -12.85 -13.49
CA SER A 36 -23.48 -12.39 -12.10
C SER A 36 -24.76 -12.43 -11.26
N ASP A 37 -25.41 -13.60 -11.18
CA ASP A 37 -26.63 -13.81 -10.39
C ASP A 37 -26.40 -14.74 -9.19
N THR A 38 -25.42 -14.38 -8.36
CA THR A 38 -25.32 -14.88 -6.99
C THR A 38 -24.69 -13.80 -6.13
N VAL A 39 -25.43 -13.27 -5.16
CA VAL A 39 -24.91 -12.39 -4.11
C VAL A 39 -24.15 -13.23 -3.08
N GLY A 40 -23.09 -13.89 -3.54
CA GLY A 40 -22.11 -14.52 -2.66
C GLY A 40 -21.41 -13.44 -1.86
N GLN A 41 -21.22 -13.66 -0.56
CA GLN A 41 -20.58 -12.65 0.29
C GLN A 41 -19.14 -12.40 -0.18
N THR A 42 -18.87 -11.18 -0.64
CA THR A 42 -17.52 -10.73 -0.96
C THR A 42 -16.64 -10.91 0.28
N LYS A 43 -15.57 -11.70 0.16
CA LYS A 43 -14.60 -11.89 1.25
C LYS A 43 -14.08 -10.52 1.69
N ILE A 44 -14.28 -10.20 2.98
CA ILE A 44 -13.57 -9.10 3.61
C ILE A 44 -12.15 -9.58 3.93
N TRP A 45 -11.16 -8.92 3.33
CA TRP A 45 -9.74 -9.21 3.52
C TRP A 45 -9.25 -8.58 4.82
N LYS A 46 -8.70 -9.38 5.72
CA LYS A 46 -8.06 -8.86 6.95
C LYS A 46 -6.64 -8.41 6.62
N VAL A 47 -6.31 -7.15 6.90
CA VAL A 47 -4.95 -6.63 6.70
C VAL A 47 -4.41 -6.09 8.02
N TYR A 48 -3.21 -6.51 8.40
CA TYR A 48 -2.54 -6.04 9.61
C TYR A 48 -1.43 -5.04 9.28
N LEU A 49 -1.48 -3.85 9.90
CA LEU A 49 -0.58 -2.72 9.66
C LEU A 49 0.47 -2.62 10.79
N SER A 50 1.51 -3.45 10.70
CA SER A 50 2.63 -3.49 11.64
C SER A 50 3.62 -2.34 11.41
N GLY A 51 4.37 -2.01 12.46
CA GLY A 51 5.52 -1.11 12.41
C GLY A 51 5.25 0.32 12.89
N GLU A 52 6.07 1.23 12.39
CA GLU A 52 6.26 2.61 12.85
C GLU A 52 4.96 3.40 13.15
N ILE A 53 4.97 4.28 14.18
CA ILE A 53 3.77 4.91 14.76
C ILE A 53 3.82 6.46 14.84
N HIS A 54 4.80 7.11 14.21
CA HIS A 54 5.02 8.57 14.26
C HIS A 54 4.75 9.26 12.91
N SER A 55 4.07 8.59 11.98
CA SER A 55 3.64 9.11 10.68
C SER A 55 2.24 8.61 10.28
N ASP A 56 1.59 9.34 9.39
CA ASP A 56 0.18 9.22 8.94
C ASP A 56 -0.07 8.07 7.94
N TRP A 57 0.87 7.13 7.81
CA TRP A 57 0.87 6.12 6.76
C TRP A 57 -0.31 5.13 6.87
N ARG A 58 -0.86 4.90 8.07
CA ARG A 58 -2.03 4.03 8.27
C ARG A 58 -3.30 4.75 7.85
N GLU A 59 -3.38 6.05 8.13
CA GLU A 59 -4.48 6.94 7.80
C GLU A 59 -4.59 7.11 6.27
N VAL A 60 -3.46 7.22 5.57
CA VAL A 60 -3.42 7.20 4.09
C VAL A 60 -3.92 5.87 3.54
N ILE A 61 -3.52 4.72 4.11
CA ILE A 61 -4.03 3.41 3.67
C ILE A 61 -5.53 3.27 3.96
N GLN A 62 -6.02 3.66 5.13
CA GLN A 62 -7.45 3.66 5.47
C GLN A 62 -8.25 4.50 4.48
N GLN A 63 -7.87 5.77 4.27
CA GLN A 63 -8.49 6.64 3.29
C GLN A 63 -8.43 6.06 1.87
N GLY A 64 -7.33 5.42 1.50
CA GLY A 64 -7.15 4.79 0.19
C GLY A 64 -8.05 3.57 -0.05
N VAL A 65 -8.18 2.67 0.93
CA VAL A 65 -9.08 1.51 0.81
C VAL A 65 -10.55 1.93 0.84
N ASP A 66 -10.91 2.95 1.62
CA ASP A 66 -12.26 3.51 1.67
C ASP A 66 -12.63 4.24 0.36
N ARG A 67 -11.71 5.03 -0.19
CA ARG A 67 -11.83 5.76 -1.47
C ARG A 67 -12.03 4.83 -2.67
N LEU A 68 -11.47 3.62 -2.62
CA LEU A 68 -11.67 2.57 -3.62
C LEU A 68 -12.77 1.56 -3.22
N THR A 69 -13.42 1.78 -2.07
CA THR A 69 -14.44 0.93 -1.46
C THR A 69 -14.00 -0.55 -1.41
N LEU A 70 -12.74 -0.83 -1.10
CA LEU A 70 -12.21 -2.20 -1.08
C LEU A 70 -12.85 -3.02 0.05
N PRO A 71 -13.13 -4.32 -0.14
CA PRO A 71 -13.64 -5.20 0.91
C PRO A 71 -12.49 -5.56 1.87
N VAL A 72 -12.06 -4.61 2.69
CA VAL A 72 -10.89 -4.71 3.58
C VAL A 72 -11.28 -4.37 5.02
N SER A 73 -10.73 -5.10 5.97
CA SER A 73 -10.74 -4.77 7.40
C SER A 73 -9.31 -4.53 7.84
N LEU A 74 -8.98 -3.28 8.18
CA LEU A 74 -7.67 -2.89 8.69
C LEU A 74 -7.57 -3.16 10.19
N SER A 75 -6.39 -3.57 10.63
CA SER A 75 -6.05 -3.83 12.03
C SER A 75 -4.61 -3.42 12.33
N ALA A 76 -4.32 -3.11 13.60
CA ALA A 76 -3.05 -2.52 14.00
C ALA A 76 -2.64 -2.94 15.43
N PRO A 77 -1.35 -2.82 15.80
CA PRO A 77 -0.93 -2.82 17.20
C PRO A 77 -1.61 -1.65 17.96
N ASN A 78 -1.37 -1.53 19.27
CA ASN A 78 -1.69 -0.28 19.93
C ASN A 78 -0.75 0.82 19.39
N THR A 79 -1.31 1.95 18.94
CA THR A 79 -0.56 3.10 18.43
C THR A 79 -0.37 4.20 19.49
N SER A 80 -1.06 4.11 20.63
CA SER A 80 -0.77 4.90 21.81
C SER A 80 0.48 4.35 22.50
N HIS A 81 1.51 5.19 22.61
CA HIS A 81 2.81 4.83 23.19
C HIS A 81 2.71 4.65 24.71
N GLU A 82 1.98 5.55 25.38
CA GLU A 82 1.71 5.49 26.82
C GLU A 82 0.89 4.24 27.19
N ASP A 83 -0.23 3.97 26.50
CA ASP A 83 -0.99 2.74 26.73
C ASP A 83 -0.21 1.47 26.37
N SER A 84 0.66 1.52 25.35
CA SER A 84 1.51 0.38 24.96
C SER A 84 2.43 -0.05 26.10
N ASP A 85 3.09 0.91 26.74
CA ASP A 85 4.13 0.64 27.72
C ASP A 85 3.52 0.38 29.10
N ASP A 86 2.60 1.24 29.55
CA ASP A 86 2.03 1.19 30.90
C ASP A 86 0.93 0.13 31.07
N CYS A 87 0.38 -0.47 30.00
CA CYS A 87 -0.72 -1.45 30.12
C CYS A 87 -0.42 -2.61 31.09
N GLY A 88 0.84 -3.08 31.14
CA GLY A 88 1.26 -4.12 32.07
C GLY A 88 1.18 -3.69 33.53
N ALA A 89 1.53 -2.44 33.83
CA ALA A 89 1.49 -1.87 35.17
C ALA A 89 0.06 -1.46 35.59
N ILE A 90 -0.69 -0.82 34.68
CA ILE A 90 -2.06 -0.36 34.91
C ILE A 90 -2.99 -1.55 35.18
N ILE A 91 -2.84 -2.65 34.45
CA ILE A 91 -3.77 -3.80 34.50
C ILE A 91 -3.34 -4.85 35.54
N LEU A 92 -2.03 -5.08 35.73
CA LEU A 92 -1.51 -6.15 36.59
C LEU A 92 -0.74 -5.66 37.82
N GLY A 93 -0.71 -4.34 38.05
CA GLY A 93 -0.08 -3.70 39.21
C GLY A 93 1.43 -3.53 39.11
N MET A 94 1.91 -2.42 39.68
CA MET A 94 3.32 -2.21 40.05
C MET A 94 3.64 -3.03 41.32
N GLU A 95 4.00 -4.30 41.17
CA GLU A 95 4.69 -5.03 42.26
C GLU A 95 6.13 -4.52 42.37
N GLU A 96 6.56 -4.10 43.56
CA GLU A 96 7.91 -3.56 43.82
C GLU A 96 9.05 -4.55 43.48
N GLU A 97 8.75 -5.86 43.46
CA GLU A 97 9.69 -6.93 43.10
C GLU A 97 9.81 -7.12 41.56
N ARG A 98 8.89 -6.58 40.76
CA ARG A 98 8.88 -6.72 39.29
C ARG A 98 9.78 -5.69 38.63
N ASN A 99 11.10 -5.91 38.69
CA ASN A 99 12.15 -5.17 37.96
C ASN A 99 12.07 -5.29 36.41
N ASN A 100 10.89 -5.49 35.82
CA ASN A 100 10.69 -5.67 34.38
C ASN A 100 9.22 -5.49 33.96
N TRP A 101 8.66 -4.31 34.21
CA TRP A 101 7.33 -3.88 33.75
C TRP A 101 7.23 -3.87 32.22
N ASP A 102 8.27 -3.39 31.51
CA ASP A 102 8.36 -3.39 30.03
C ASP A 102 8.05 -4.77 29.42
N ARG A 103 8.62 -5.84 29.98
CA ARG A 103 8.37 -7.23 29.52
C ARG A 103 6.92 -7.68 29.75
N ILE A 104 6.18 -7.07 30.66
CA ILE A 104 4.78 -7.39 30.92
C ILE A 104 3.89 -6.70 29.88
N GLY A 105 4.08 -5.39 29.65
CA GLY A 105 3.44 -4.68 28.54
C GLY A 105 3.75 -5.35 27.20
N ALA A 106 5.03 -5.60 26.91
CA ALA A 106 5.47 -6.30 25.70
C ALA A 106 4.87 -7.72 25.55
N LYS A 107 4.63 -8.46 26.65
CA LYS A 107 3.92 -9.75 26.60
C LYS A 107 2.45 -9.60 26.25
N MET A 108 1.77 -8.61 26.81
CA MET A 108 0.35 -8.33 26.54
C MET A 108 0.15 -7.85 25.10
N ASN A 109 1.01 -6.93 24.65
CA ASN A 109 1.09 -6.51 23.25
C ASN A 109 1.40 -7.68 22.31
N ALA A 110 2.33 -8.57 22.68
CA ALA A 110 2.65 -9.76 21.88
C ALA A 110 1.49 -10.77 21.77
N ILE A 111 0.57 -10.84 22.75
CA ILE A 111 -0.67 -11.63 22.59
C ILE A 111 -1.52 -11.00 21.49
N ARG A 112 -1.86 -9.71 21.61
CA ARG A 112 -2.66 -8.97 20.61
C ARG A 112 -2.06 -9.06 19.21
N THR A 113 -0.79 -8.69 19.07
CA THR A 113 -0.07 -8.65 17.79
C THR A 113 -0.02 -10.02 17.11
N LYS A 114 0.28 -11.09 17.85
CA LYS A 114 0.30 -12.45 17.27
C LYS A 114 -1.08 -12.88 16.81
N THR A 115 -2.12 -12.66 17.60
CA THR A 115 -3.51 -12.97 17.19
C THR A 115 -3.89 -12.23 15.92
N LEU A 116 -3.62 -10.92 15.83
CA LEU A 116 -3.95 -10.12 14.64
C LEU A 116 -3.13 -10.53 13.40
N ILE A 117 -1.84 -10.87 13.54
CA ILE A 117 -1.02 -11.41 12.44
C ILE A 117 -1.51 -12.79 12.01
N GLN A 118 -1.89 -13.67 12.95
CA GLN A 118 -2.46 -14.99 12.65
C GLN A 118 -3.80 -14.90 11.92
N ASP A 119 -4.62 -13.92 12.26
CA ASP A 119 -5.92 -13.66 11.64
C ASP A 119 -5.83 -12.98 10.26
N ALA A 120 -4.74 -12.26 9.96
CA ALA A 120 -4.61 -11.47 8.73
C ALA A 120 -4.49 -12.34 7.47
N ASP A 121 -5.06 -11.86 6.36
CA ASP A 121 -4.81 -12.39 5.01
C ASP A 121 -3.51 -11.84 4.41
N VAL A 122 -3.17 -10.58 4.73
CA VAL A 122 -1.96 -9.88 4.29
C VAL A 122 -1.40 -9.05 5.45
N VAL A 123 -0.08 -9.05 5.61
CA VAL A 123 0.61 -8.21 6.61
C VAL A 123 1.38 -7.10 5.89
N VAL A 124 1.11 -5.85 6.25
CA VAL A 124 1.91 -4.69 5.83
C VAL A 124 2.85 -4.32 6.97
N VAL A 125 4.14 -4.18 6.68
CA VAL A 125 5.16 -3.83 7.69
C VAL A 125 5.86 -2.54 7.31
N ARG A 126 5.58 -1.46 8.06
CA ARG A 126 6.21 -0.15 7.90
C ARG A 126 7.56 -0.10 8.61
N PHE A 127 8.61 0.20 7.86
CA PHE A 127 9.89 0.64 8.39
C PHE A 127 10.08 2.13 8.09
N GLY A 128 10.13 2.94 9.15
CA GLY A 128 10.44 4.37 9.05
C GLY A 128 11.94 4.66 8.96
N ASP A 129 12.27 5.92 8.67
CA ASP A 129 13.63 6.47 8.71
C ASP A 129 14.17 6.66 10.14
N LYS A 130 13.26 6.84 11.10
CA LYS A 130 13.56 7.12 12.52
C LYS A 130 13.42 5.88 13.40
N TYR A 131 14.30 5.82 14.41
CA TYR A 131 14.41 4.76 15.41
C TYR A 131 14.72 3.37 14.83
N LYS A 132 15.12 2.44 15.71
CA LYS A 132 15.37 1.04 15.33
C LYS A 132 14.08 0.25 15.50
N GLN A 133 13.35 0.07 14.41
CA GLN A 133 12.03 -0.58 14.34
C GLN A 133 12.12 -2.12 14.55
N TRP A 134 12.65 -2.55 15.70
CA TRP A 134 12.89 -3.96 16.04
C TRP A 134 11.59 -4.76 16.18
N ASN A 135 10.53 -4.13 16.65
CA ASN A 135 9.16 -4.67 16.65
C ASN A 135 8.68 -4.99 15.23
N ALA A 136 8.84 -4.08 14.27
CA ALA A 136 8.46 -4.29 12.87
C ALA A 136 9.25 -5.46 12.24
N ALA A 137 10.56 -5.55 12.53
CA ALA A 137 11.39 -6.66 12.08
C ALA A 137 10.97 -8.01 12.69
N PHE A 138 10.58 -8.02 13.98
CA PHE A 138 10.08 -9.20 14.66
C PHE A 138 8.72 -9.66 14.11
N ASP A 139 7.80 -8.73 13.88
CA ASP A 139 6.48 -8.98 13.27
C ASP A 139 6.62 -9.53 11.85
N ALA A 140 7.52 -8.97 11.03
CA ALA A 140 7.81 -9.48 9.69
C ALA A 140 8.37 -10.91 9.73
N GLY A 141 9.32 -11.18 10.63
CA GLY A 141 9.87 -12.52 10.84
C GLY A 141 8.83 -13.54 11.32
N TYR A 142 7.93 -13.13 12.22
CA TYR A 142 6.83 -13.97 12.70
C TYR A 142 5.79 -14.24 11.60
N ALA A 143 5.37 -13.22 10.85
CA ALA A 143 4.46 -13.34 9.73
C ALA A 143 5.01 -14.29 8.64
N HIS A 144 6.29 -14.17 8.31
CA HIS A 144 6.98 -15.04 7.36
C HIS A 144 7.05 -16.49 7.88
N ALA A 145 7.41 -16.69 9.15
CA ALA A 145 7.51 -18.01 9.77
C ALA A 145 6.18 -18.78 9.84
N ILE A 146 5.03 -18.08 9.81
CA ILE A 146 3.69 -18.71 9.72
C ILE A 146 3.08 -18.63 8.30
N GLY A 147 3.86 -18.23 7.29
CA GLY A 147 3.46 -18.27 5.88
C GLY A 147 2.50 -17.17 5.41
N LYS A 148 2.48 -15.99 6.06
CA LYS A 148 1.65 -14.86 5.59
C LYS A 148 2.29 -14.14 4.39
N PRO A 149 1.49 -13.70 3.40
CA PRO A 149 1.90 -12.69 2.44
C PRO A 149 2.31 -11.39 3.15
N ILE A 150 3.46 -10.83 2.77
CA ILE A 150 4.02 -9.62 3.37
C ILE A 150 4.20 -8.54 2.31
N ILE A 151 3.78 -7.33 2.63
CA ILE A 151 4.14 -6.09 1.93
C ILE A 151 5.07 -5.31 2.87
N THR A 152 6.32 -5.06 2.48
CA THR A 152 7.16 -4.10 3.22
C THR A 152 6.89 -2.69 2.70
N LEU A 153 6.88 -1.70 3.60
CA LEU A 153 6.67 -0.30 3.26
C LEU A 153 7.80 0.55 3.84
N HIS A 154 8.74 1.01 3.02
CA HIS A 154 9.91 1.75 3.49
C HIS A 154 10.48 2.72 2.44
N PRO A 155 11.10 3.85 2.82
CA PRO A 155 11.79 4.70 1.85
C PRO A 155 12.98 3.95 1.19
N PRO A 156 13.37 4.26 -0.06
CA PRO A 156 14.47 3.58 -0.76
C PRO A 156 15.78 3.56 0.01
N ALA A 157 16.06 4.64 0.75
CA ALA A 157 17.29 4.85 1.51
C ALA A 157 17.61 3.75 2.55
N ILE A 158 16.61 3.01 3.03
CA ILE A 158 16.82 1.92 4.01
C ILE A 158 16.70 0.51 3.42
N SER A 159 16.40 0.39 2.11
CA SER A 159 16.19 -0.89 1.41
C SER A 159 17.35 -1.89 1.59
N HIS A 160 18.60 -1.42 1.53
CA HIS A 160 19.77 -2.28 1.71
C HIS A 160 19.87 -2.88 3.13
N MET A 161 19.40 -2.16 4.15
CA MET A 161 19.38 -2.63 5.54
C MET A 161 18.22 -3.61 5.82
N LEU A 162 17.26 -3.70 4.90
CA LEU A 162 16.08 -4.57 4.98
C LEU A 162 16.15 -5.72 3.95
N LYS A 163 17.28 -5.95 3.29
CA LYS A 163 17.41 -6.88 2.16
C LYS A 163 16.92 -8.31 2.48
N GLU A 164 17.19 -8.85 3.67
CA GLU A 164 16.65 -10.15 4.10
C GLU A 164 15.13 -10.11 4.31
N VAL A 165 14.59 -9.02 4.89
CA VAL A 165 13.15 -8.84 5.11
C VAL A 165 12.40 -8.69 3.78
N ASN A 166 12.99 -7.95 2.84
CA ASN A 166 12.46 -7.75 1.49
C ASN A 166 12.55 -9.01 0.64
N ALA A 167 13.57 -9.86 0.82
CA ALA A 167 13.64 -11.19 0.20
C ALA A 167 12.57 -12.15 0.76
N SER A 168 12.09 -11.91 1.98
CA SER A 168 10.96 -12.61 2.60
C SER A 168 9.59 -12.02 2.28
N ALA A 169 9.52 -10.89 1.56
CA ALA A 169 8.30 -10.17 1.23
C ALA A 169 7.73 -10.57 -0.15
N SER A 170 6.42 -10.41 -0.33
CA SER A 170 5.73 -10.63 -1.61
C SER A 170 5.87 -9.43 -2.54
N THR A 171 5.99 -8.22 -2.00
CA THR A 171 6.39 -7.00 -2.72
C THR A 171 6.93 -5.95 -1.75
N VAL A 172 7.64 -4.96 -2.29
CA VAL A 172 8.19 -3.81 -1.56
C VAL A 172 7.51 -2.54 -2.07
N CYS A 173 6.99 -1.72 -1.16
CA CYS A 173 6.39 -0.43 -1.43
C CYS A 173 7.23 0.71 -0.83
N GLU A 174 7.29 1.84 -1.54
CA GLU A 174 8.06 3.02 -1.12
C GLU A 174 7.17 4.07 -0.42
N ASP A 175 5.93 4.21 -0.88
CA ASP A 175 4.89 5.10 -0.37
C ASP A 175 3.58 4.36 -0.02
N PRO A 176 2.72 4.88 0.87
CA PRO A 176 1.55 4.15 1.34
C PRO A 176 0.48 3.95 0.25
N GLU A 177 0.43 4.81 -0.76
CA GLU A 177 -0.51 4.67 -1.88
C GLU A 177 -0.11 3.50 -2.80
N GLN A 178 1.16 3.10 -2.86
CA GLN A 178 1.56 1.83 -3.52
C GLN A 178 0.98 0.61 -2.81
N VAL A 179 0.79 0.67 -1.49
CA VAL A 179 0.11 -0.40 -0.74
C VAL A 179 -1.38 -0.43 -1.12
N VAL A 180 -2.02 0.74 -1.25
CA VAL A 180 -3.42 0.86 -1.70
C VAL A 180 -3.60 0.31 -3.12
N ASP A 181 -2.73 0.70 -4.06
CA ASP A 181 -2.72 0.16 -5.44
C ASP A 181 -2.51 -1.37 -5.44
N THR A 182 -1.60 -1.88 -4.60
CA THR A 182 -1.33 -3.32 -4.46
C THR A 182 -2.54 -4.06 -3.91
N LEU A 183 -3.21 -3.53 -2.88
CA LEU A 183 -4.43 -4.12 -2.31
C LEU A 183 -5.58 -4.13 -3.32
N ALA A 184 -5.77 -3.07 -4.10
CA ALA A 184 -6.76 -3.04 -5.18
C ALA A 184 -6.48 -4.12 -6.24
N TYR A 185 -5.22 -4.24 -6.67
CA TYR A 185 -4.81 -5.23 -7.66
C TYR A 185 -4.98 -6.68 -7.18
N ILE A 186 -4.53 -7.03 -5.96
CA ILE A 186 -4.65 -8.43 -5.48
C ILE A 186 -6.08 -8.83 -5.10
N ILE A 187 -6.96 -7.88 -4.77
CA ILE A 187 -8.35 -8.16 -4.36
C ILE A 187 -9.31 -8.19 -5.56
N ARG A 188 -9.08 -7.37 -6.60
CA ARG A 188 -9.99 -7.21 -7.75
C ARG A 188 -9.37 -7.41 -9.13
N GLY A 189 -8.04 -7.36 -9.25
CA GLY A 189 -7.35 -7.16 -10.53
C GLY A 189 -7.37 -5.71 -11.03
N ASP A 190 -7.77 -4.76 -10.18
CA ASP A 190 -7.82 -3.33 -10.51
C ASP A 190 -6.39 -2.78 -10.64
N LEU A 191 -5.95 -2.49 -11.87
CA LEU A 191 -4.65 -1.90 -12.17
C LEU A 191 -4.80 -0.39 -12.46
N PRO A 192 -3.99 0.50 -11.87
CA PRO A 192 -4.00 1.93 -12.19
C PRO A 192 -3.78 2.20 -13.69
N THR A 193 -4.60 3.08 -14.27
CA THR A 193 -4.56 3.43 -15.70
C THR A 193 -3.37 4.31 -16.09
N THR A 194 -2.74 4.97 -15.12
CA THR A 194 -1.57 5.83 -15.28
C THR A 194 -0.38 5.22 -14.53
N PRO A 195 0.70 4.80 -15.21
CA PRO A 195 1.91 4.34 -14.55
C PRO A 195 2.56 5.44 -13.69
N ARG A 196 3.09 5.09 -12.52
CA ARG A 196 3.77 6.04 -11.61
C ARG A 196 5.04 6.67 -12.22
N ASP A 197 5.70 5.99 -13.16
CA ASP A 197 6.81 6.50 -13.98
C ASP A 197 6.38 7.54 -15.04
N GLY A 198 5.07 7.70 -15.30
CA GLY A 198 4.55 8.52 -16.39
C GLY A 198 5.13 8.13 -17.75
N ASP A 199 5.58 9.11 -18.52
CA ASP A 199 6.20 8.92 -19.85
C ASP A 199 7.49 8.08 -19.84
N LYS A 200 8.07 7.79 -18.66
CA LYS A 200 9.24 6.89 -18.52
C LYS A 200 8.84 5.41 -18.44
N PHE A 201 7.55 5.10 -18.29
CA PHE A 201 7.08 3.72 -18.27
C PHE A 201 7.28 3.06 -19.63
N VAL A 202 7.82 1.84 -19.61
CA VAL A 202 7.99 1.00 -20.79
C VAL A 202 7.45 -0.38 -20.42
N PRO A 203 6.39 -0.89 -21.10
CA PRO A 203 5.83 -2.22 -20.85
C PRO A 203 6.88 -3.33 -20.91
N ILE A 204 6.70 -4.40 -20.12
CA ILE A 204 7.68 -5.50 -20.06
C ILE A 204 7.92 -6.14 -21.44
N ALA A 205 6.87 -6.37 -22.23
CA ALA A 205 6.97 -6.88 -23.60
C ALA A 205 7.68 -5.92 -24.59
N ASP A 206 7.70 -4.61 -24.30
CA ASP A 206 8.51 -3.65 -25.05
C ASP A 206 9.99 -3.68 -24.60
N ARG A 207 10.25 -3.87 -23.30
CA ARG A 207 11.61 -4.04 -22.74
C ARG A 207 12.28 -5.34 -23.16
N LEU A 208 11.52 -6.44 -23.24
CA LEU A 208 11.99 -7.78 -23.61
C LEU A 208 11.93 -8.07 -25.13
N GLY A 209 11.47 -7.09 -25.92
CA GLY A 209 11.49 -7.13 -27.38
C GLY A 209 10.22 -7.71 -28.01
N LYS A 210 9.62 -6.96 -28.95
CA LYS A 210 8.43 -7.37 -29.70
C LYS A 210 8.71 -8.63 -30.50
N GLY A 211 7.96 -9.70 -30.20
CA GLY A 211 8.09 -11.01 -30.85
C GLY A 211 8.89 -12.03 -30.05
N ASN A 212 9.39 -11.69 -28.86
CA ASN A 212 9.82 -12.69 -27.88
C ASN A 212 8.63 -13.62 -27.54
N PRO A 213 8.76 -14.96 -27.65
CA PRO A 213 7.69 -15.90 -27.29
C PRO A 213 7.43 -16.00 -25.78
N ASN A 214 8.36 -15.54 -24.94
CA ASN A 214 8.23 -15.41 -23.49
C ASN A 214 8.42 -13.92 -23.09
N PRO A 215 7.45 -13.03 -23.39
CA PRO A 215 7.57 -11.57 -23.24
C PRO A 215 7.23 -11.02 -21.85
#